data_AF-A0A817IFW4-F1
#
_entry.id   AF-A0A817IFW4-F1
#
_cell.length_a   1.000
_cell.length_b   1.000
_cell.length_c   1.000
_cell.angle_alpha   90.00
_cell.angle_beta   90.00
_cell.angle_gamma   90.00
#
_symmetry.space_group_name_H-M   'P 1'
#
loop_
_entity.id
_entity.type
_entity.pdbx_description
1 polymer ?
#
loop_
_entity_poly.entity_id
_entity_poly.type
_entity_poly.pdbx_seq_one_letter_code
_entity_poly.pdbx_strand_id
1 'polypeptide(L)'
;KKWLDLQFHDTDRQLIKKPDELEIQLENPSKKIDDQLLNRVQGSFFGMTLGDALGAHVEFRPRDYLIANPVIDLESGGTWGLSKGQVRGI
;
A
#
# COMPACT_ATOMS: atom_id res chain seq x y z
N LYS A 1 22.60 6.33 -9.62
CA LYS A 1 21.45 5.84 -10.42
C LYS A 1 20.48 5.17 -9.44
N LYS A 2 19.42 5.86 -9.02
CA LYS A 2 18.56 5.53 -7.84
C LYS A 2 17.71 4.26 -8.01
N TRP A 3 17.59 3.76 -9.23
CA TRP A 3 16.86 2.55 -9.59
C TRP A 3 17.60 1.25 -9.25
N LEU A 4 18.82 1.32 -8.70
CA LEU A 4 19.50 0.17 -8.11
C LEU A 4 18.94 -0.21 -6.72
N ASP A 5 18.09 0.62 -6.11
CA ASP A 5 17.51 0.35 -4.77
C ASP A 5 16.27 -0.58 -4.82
N LEU A 6 15.89 -1.10 -5.99
CA LEU A 6 14.87 -2.17 -6.12
C LEU A 6 15.48 -3.57 -5.88
N GLN A 7 16.60 -3.65 -5.18
CA GLN A 7 17.28 -4.89 -4.88
C GLN A 7 16.64 -5.54 -3.64
N PHE A 8 16.19 -6.78 -3.81
CA PHE A 8 15.66 -7.57 -2.71
C PHE A 8 16.83 -7.99 -1.81
N HIS A 9 16.88 -7.43 -0.60
CA HIS A 9 17.85 -7.82 0.41
C HIS A 9 17.31 -9.03 1.18
N ASP A 10 18.10 -10.10 1.26
CA ASP A 10 17.79 -11.23 2.14
C ASP A 10 17.77 -10.79 3.62
N THR A 11 17.26 -11.63 4.50
CA THR A 11 17.10 -11.39 5.96
C THR A 11 18.41 -10.94 6.62
N ASP A 12 19.55 -11.36 6.07
CA ASP A 12 20.91 -11.01 6.51
C ASP A 12 21.54 -9.81 5.78
N ARG A 13 20.80 -9.15 4.86
CA ARG A 13 21.21 -7.97 4.08
C ARG A 13 22.47 -8.11 3.21
N GLN A 14 23.06 -9.29 3.07
CA GLN A 14 24.40 -9.43 2.49
C GLN A 14 24.47 -9.78 0.99
N LEU A 15 23.38 -10.24 0.36
CA LEU A 15 23.41 -10.70 -1.03
C LEU A 15 22.32 -10.05 -1.88
N ILE A 16 22.76 -9.29 -2.88
CA ILE A 16 21.93 -8.78 -3.97
C ILE A 16 21.75 -9.93 -4.96
N LYS A 17 20.53 -10.49 -5.04
CA LYS A 17 20.21 -11.55 -6.01
C LYS A 17 19.92 -10.95 -7.38
N LYS A 18 20.44 -11.55 -8.44
CA LYS A 18 20.14 -11.19 -9.82
C LYS A 18 18.76 -11.74 -10.25
N PRO A 19 18.14 -11.20 -11.32
CA PRO A 19 16.82 -11.65 -11.78
C PRO A 19 16.73 -13.16 -12.04
N ASP A 20 17.74 -13.75 -12.66
CA ASP A 20 17.85 -15.19 -12.93
C ASP A 20 17.93 -16.04 -11.65
N GLU A 21 18.57 -15.52 -10.60
CA GLU A 21 18.65 -16.19 -9.29
C GLU A 21 17.32 -16.13 -8.51
N LEU A 22 16.53 -15.08 -8.74
CA LEU A 22 15.18 -14.92 -8.17
C LEU A 22 14.16 -15.80 -8.90
N GLU A 23 14.29 -15.96 -10.23
CA GLU A 23 13.41 -16.84 -11.01
C GLU A 23 13.46 -18.30 -10.53
N ILE A 24 14.63 -18.77 -10.08
CA ILE A 24 14.79 -20.11 -9.49
C ILE A 24 13.98 -20.27 -8.19
N GLN A 25 13.72 -19.17 -7.47
CA GLN A 25 12.95 -19.15 -6.21
C GLN A 25 11.46 -18.91 -6.43
N LEU A 26 11.02 -18.67 -7.68
CA LEU A 26 9.61 -18.48 -7.98
C LEU A 26 8.88 -19.82 -7.87
N GLU A 27 8.10 -19.97 -6.82
CA GLU A 27 7.12 -21.03 -6.74
C GLU A 27 5.86 -20.64 -7.52
N ASN A 28 5.33 -21.58 -8.29
CA ASN A 28 4.05 -21.39 -8.94
C ASN A 28 2.96 -21.25 -7.86
N PRO A 29 2.12 -20.20 -7.92
CA PRO A 29 1.04 -20.07 -6.96
C PRO A 29 0.10 -21.28 -7.05
N SER A 30 -0.42 -21.69 -5.90
CA SER A 30 -1.43 -22.75 -5.83
C SER A 30 -2.60 -22.42 -6.76
N LYS A 31 -2.98 -23.36 -7.62
CA LYS A 31 -4.15 -23.22 -8.51
C LYS A 31 -5.48 -23.32 -7.76
N LYS A 32 -5.46 -23.73 -6.49
CA LYS A 32 -6.66 -23.81 -5.68
C LYS A 32 -7.00 -22.41 -5.19
N ILE A 33 -8.11 -21.89 -5.70
CA ILE A 33 -8.72 -20.67 -5.16
C ILE A 33 -9.35 -21.05 -3.83
N ASP A 34 -8.83 -20.45 -2.76
CA ASP A 34 -9.37 -20.52 -1.41
C ASP A 34 -10.15 -19.22 -1.14
N ASP A 35 -11.30 -19.31 -0.49
CA ASP A 35 -12.09 -18.14 -0.08
C ASP A 35 -11.26 -17.20 0.80
N GLN A 36 -10.30 -17.71 1.58
CA GLN A 36 -9.36 -16.88 2.33
C GLN A 36 -8.42 -16.09 1.42
N LEU A 37 -7.95 -16.70 0.33
CA LEU A 37 -7.10 -16.03 -0.65
C LEU A 37 -7.89 -14.93 -1.39
N LEU A 38 -9.12 -15.22 -1.79
CA LEU A 38 -10.01 -14.24 -2.42
C LEU A 38 -10.27 -13.05 -1.48
N ASN A 39 -10.59 -13.32 -0.21
CA ASN A 39 -10.80 -12.28 0.80
C ASN A 39 -9.55 -11.40 1.00
N ARG A 40 -8.35 -12.00 0.98
CA ARG A 40 -7.08 -11.25 1.05
C ARG A 40 -6.86 -10.34 -0.16
N VAL A 41 -7.14 -10.84 -1.37
CA VAL A 41 -7.01 -10.05 -2.60
C VAL A 41 -7.99 -8.87 -2.58
N GLN A 42 -9.25 -9.12 -2.26
CA GLN A 42 -10.28 -8.09 -2.14
C GLN A 42 -9.92 -7.07 -1.04
N GLY A 43 -9.54 -7.55 0.14
CA GLY A 43 -9.13 -6.70 1.26
C GLY A 43 -7.90 -5.84 0.94
N SER A 44 -6.96 -6.35 0.15
CA SER A 44 -5.79 -5.57 -0.29
C SER A 44 -6.20 -4.43 -1.24
N PHE A 45 -7.09 -4.73 -2.20
CA PHE A 45 -7.56 -3.74 -3.16
C PHE A 45 -8.39 -2.64 -2.49
N PHE A 46 -9.37 -3.03 -1.66
CA PHE A 46 -10.20 -2.09 -0.92
C PHE A 46 -9.39 -1.34 0.15
N GLY A 47 -8.52 -2.03 0.87
CA GLY A 47 -7.67 -1.43 1.90
C GLY A 47 -6.72 -0.38 1.33
N MET A 48 -6.14 -0.61 0.16
CA MET A 48 -5.33 0.39 -0.55
C MET A 48 -6.16 1.64 -0.87
N THR A 49 -7.34 1.45 -1.46
CA THR A 49 -8.22 2.54 -1.88
C THR A 49 -8.73 3.35 -0.67
N LEU A 50 -9.09 2.67 0.40
CA LEU A 50 -9.55 3.29 1.65
C LEU A 50 -8.41 4.02 2.37
N GLY A 51 -7.21 3.42 2.41
CA GLY A 51 -6.02 4.03 2.99
C GLY A 51 -5.63 5.33 2.29
N ASP A 52 -5.68 5.34 0.95
CA ASP A 52 -5.47 6.53 0.14
C ASP A 52 -6.53 7.60 0.41
N ALA A 53 -7.82 7.21 0.40
CA ALA A 53 -8.93 8.12 0.70
C ALA A 53 -8.77 8.79 2.08
N LEU A 54 -8.44 8.02 3.11
CA LEU A 54 -8.22 8.54 4.48
C LEU A 54 -6.99 9.45 4.55
N GLY A 55 -5.89 9.06 3.91
CA GLY A 55 -4.65 9.82 3.89
C GLY A 55 -4.77 11.16 3.14
N ALA A 56 -5.52 11.18 2.04
CA ALA A 56 -5.71 12.36 1.20
C ALA A 56 -6.32 13.55 1.96
N HIS A 57 -7.18 13.29 2.95
CA HIS A 57 -7.82 14.34 3.75
C HIS A 57 -6.84 15.11 4.63
N VAL A 58 -5.75 14.46 5.02
CA VAL A 58 -4.73 15.02 5.91
C VAL A 58 -3.38 15.16 5.22
N GLU A 59 -3.35 15.00 3.89
CA GLU A 59 -2.16 15.17 3.10
C GLU A 59 -1.55 16.57 3.33
N PHE A 60 -0.23 16.61 3.51
CA PHE A 60 0.53 17.83 3.80
C PHE A 60 0.29 18.48 5.19
N ARG A 61 -0.41 17.81 6.11
CA ARG A 61 -0.48 18.25 7.52
C ARG A 61 0.76 17.78 8.31
N PRO A 62 1.29 18.60 9.23
CA PRO A 62 2.39 18.17 10.10
C PRO A 62 1.94 17.10 11.08
N ARG A 63 2.85 16.22 11.50
CA ARG A 63 2.53 15.09 12.40
C ARG A 63 1.86 15.55 13.71
N ASP A 64 2.30 16.68 14.27
CA ASP A 64 1.73 17.22 15.52
C ASP A 64 0.25 17.61 15.36
N TYR A 65 -0.15 18.06 14.16
CA TYR A 65 -1.56 18.33 13.85
C TYR A 65 -2.40 17.06 13.89
N LEU A 66 -1.86 15.92 13.44
CA LEU A 66 -2.57 14.63 13.43
C LEU A 66 -2.68 14.00 14.83
N ILE A 67 -1.72 14.29 15.72
CA ILE A 67 -1.82 13.90 17.13
C ILE A 67 -2.95 14.67 17.82
N ALA A 68 -3.06 15.97 17.54
CA ALA A 68 -4.10 16.82 18.11
C ALA A 68 -5.49 16.59 17.46
N ASN A 69 -5.53 16.16 16.19
CA ASN A 69 -6.74 15.96 15.39
C ASN A 69 -6.69 14.58 14.71
N PRO A 70 -6.93 13.49 15.45
CA PRO A 70 -6.85 12.14 14.90
C PRO A 70 -7.96 11.90 13.87
N VAL A 71 -7.59 11.29 12.74
CA VAL A 71 -8.55 10.83 11.73
C VAL A 71 -9.19 9.53 12.22
N ILE A 72 -10.46 9.61 12.62
CA ILE A 72 -11.20 8.48 13.21
C ILE A 72 -12.30 7.94 12.30
N ASP A 73 -12.63 8.64 11.22
CA ASP A 73 -13.63 8.26 10.23
C ASP A 73 -13.22 8.76 8.84
N LEU A 74 -13.90 8.26 7.81
CA LEU A 74 -13.92 8.86 6.48
C LEU A 74 -14.65 10.19 6.59
N GLU A 75 -13.95 11.26 6.92
CA GLU A 75 -14.50 12.62 6.90
C GLU A 75 -14.41 13.19 5.48
N SER A 76 -15.33 14.08 5.09
CA SER A 76 -15.25 14.84 3.83
C SER A 76 -14.34 16.07 4.01
N GLY A 77 -13.57 16.44 2.98
CA GLY A 77 -12.76 17.67 2.98
C GLY A 77 -11.32 17.47 2.50
N GLY A 78 -10.36 18.03 3.24
CA GLY A 78 -8.93 17.99 2.88
C GLY A 78 -8.51 19.02 1.83
N THR A 79 -7.23 18.99 1.46
CA THR A 79 -6.58 19.93 0.53
C THR A 79 -7.30 20.06 -0.82
N TRP A 80 -8.07 19.03 -1.20
CA TRP A 80 -8.76 18.93 -2.49
C TRP A 80 -10.29 19.00 -2.41
N GLY A 81 -10.88 19.22 -1.22
CA GLY A 81 -12.33 19.37 -1.06
C GLY A 81 -13.14 18.13 -1.49
N LEU A 82 -12.64 16.92 -1.21
CA LEU A 82 -13.26 15.67 -1.64
C LEU A 82 -14.52 15.37 -0.81
N SER A 83 -15.54 14.82 -1.47
CA SER A 83 -16.73 14.28 -0.78
C SER A 83 -16.34 13.01 0.00
N LYS A 84 -17.08 12.70 1.08
CA LYS A 84 -16.83 11.50 1.91
C LYS A 84 -16.79 10.23 1.03
N GLY A 85 -15.67 9.52 1.04
CA GLY A 85 -15.46 8.28 0.28
C GLY A 85 -15.06 8.45 -1.19
N GLN A 86 -14.76 9.67 -1.64
CA GLN A 86 -14.36 9.94 -3.02
C GLN A 86 -12.84 9.84 -3.19
N VAL A 87 -12.37 8.85 -3.95
CA VAL A 87 -10.98 8.75 -4.42
C VAL A 87 -10.90 9.34 -5.82
N ARG A 88 -9.97 10.27 -6.04
CA ARG A 88 -9.84 10.93 -7.35
C ARG A 88 -9.10 9.99 -8.30
N GLY A 89 -9.86 9.21 -9.08
CA GLY A 89 -9.33 8.45 -10.21
C GLY A 89 -8.69 9.40 -11.23
N ILE A 90 -7.48 9.04 -11.67
CA ILE A 90 -6.77 9.67 -12.80
C ILE A 90 -7.49 9.31 -14.09
#